data_AF-A0AAF0R4R5-F1
#
_entry.id   AF-A0AAF0R4R5-F1
#
_cell.length_a   1.000
_cell.length_b   1.000
_cell.length_c   1.000
_cell.angle_alpha   90.00
_cell.angle_beta   90.00
_cell.angle_gamma   90.00
#
_symmetry.space_group_name_H-M   'P 1'
#
loop_
_entity.id
_entity.type
_entity.pdbx_description
1 polymer ?
#
loop_
_entity_poly.entity_id
_entity_poly.type
_entity_poly.pdbx_seq_one_letter_code
_entity_poly.pdbx_strand_id
1 'polypeptide(L)'
;MRKICTLELLSTKMVKSYGAVREDELSNLISSIRSTMGNTINMTQIIFLFSNSIICRSAFGKICKNRDEFLTILKEVLLLGAGFFVGDLFPTWKLLHNLRGEKTRMVNAHKKVDAVMEEILNEHIENKAAGKKGNGEFGDEDLVDVLLRVKENAELQYPITNDHIKAVIFDIFLGGTGSSSSTIIWALSEMIKNPNVMIKAQSEVRRVFKGKQNFSEEEVENLTYLKSVSD
;
A
#
# COMPACT_ATOMS: atom_id res chain seq x y z
N MET A 1 1.27 18.62 5.93
CA MET A 1 1.15 17.20 5.58
C MET A 1 2.39 16.37 5.87
N ARG A 2 3.57 16.62 5.29
CA ARG A 2 4.77 15.77 5.50
C ARG A 2 5.05 15.40 6.96
N LYS A 3 5.06 16.39 7.87
CA LYS A 3 5.27 16.16 9.32
C LYS A 3 4.25 15.19 9.92
N ILE A 4 2.97 15.33 9.57
CA ILE A 4 1.89 14.43 10.03
C ILE A 4 2.11 13.03 9.48
N CYS A 5 2.42 12.89 8.19
CA CYS A 5 2.69 11.58 7.60
C CYS A 5 3.87 10.88 8.31
N THR A 6 4.95 11.59 8.61
CA THR A 6 6.12 10.99 9.29
C THR A 6 5.85 10.65 10.76
N LEU A 7 5.19 11.54 11.50
CA LEU A 7 5.03 11.39 12.95
C LEU A 7 3.82 10.55 13.35
N GLU A 8 2.75 10.60 12.56
CA GLU A 8 1.52 9.86 12.85
C GLU A 8 1.51 8.57 12.02
N LEU A 9 1.47 8.68 10.69
CA LEU A 9 1.16 7.56 9.81
C LEU A 9 2.30 6.54 9.63
N LEU A 10 3.53 7.02 9.47
CA LEU A 10 4.72 6.23 9.19
C LEU A 10 5.64 6.11 10.42
N SER A 11 5.11 6.37 11.61
CA SER A 11 5.84 6.19 12.85
C SER A 11 6.10 4.70 13.11
N THR A 12 7.19 4.38 13.81
CA THR A 12 7.50 3.00 14.20
C THR A 12 6.34 2.34 14.95
N LYS A 13 5.62 3.11 15.78
CA LYS A 13 4.44 2.62 16.51
C LYS A 13 3.32 2.20 15.56
N MET A 14 2.97 3.05 14.59
CA MET A 14 1.92 2.72 13.61
C MET A 14 2.33 1.61 12.66
N VAL A 15 3.58 1.59 12.20
CA VAL A 15 4.06 0.48 11.36
C VAL A 15 3.94 -0.84 12.10
N LYS A 16 4.32 -0.91 13.38
CA LYS A 16 4.19 -2.10 14.22
C LYS A 16 2.74 -2.49 14.50
N SER A 17 1.79 -1.54 14.60
CA SER A 17 0.39 -1.89 14.87
C SER A 17 -0.25 -2.68 13.72
N TYR A 18 0.25 -2.56 12.50
CA TYR A 18 -0.19 -3.37 11.36
C TYR A 18 0.44 -4.77 11.28
N GLY A 19 1.15 -5.22 12.32
CA GLY A 19 1.76 -6.55 12.36
C GLY A 19 0.74 -7.69 12.17
N ALA A 20 -0.41 -7.62 12.85
CA ALA A 20 -1.47 -8.62 12.71
C ALA A 20 -2.01 -8.73 11.27
N VAL A 21 -2.15 -7.59 10.58
CA VAL A 21 -2.54 -7.55 9.16
C VAL A 21 -1.49 -8.26 8.30
N ARG A 22 -0.19 -7.99 8.53
CA ARG A 22 0.90 -8.62 7.76
C ARG A 22 0.97 -10.12 8.01
N GLU A 23 0.81 -10.57 9.25
CA GLU A 23 0.82 -11.98 9.62
C GLU A 23 -0.35 -12.75 8.98
N ASP A 24 -1.55 -12.15 8.98
CA ASP A 24 -2.75 -12.74 8.37
C ASP A 24 -2.61 -12.83 6.84
N GLU A 25 -2.19 -11.75 6.17
CA GLU A 25 -1.95 -11.77 4.73
C GLU A 25 -0.80 -12.71 4.33
N LEU A 26 0.24 -12.83 5.16
CA LEU A 26 1.34 -13.77 4.92
C LEU A 26 0.86 -15.22 5.02
N SER A 27 -0.01 -15.50 5.99
CA SER A 27 -0.63 -16.82 6.14
C SER A 27 -1.47 -17.17 4.91
N ASN A 28 -2.26 -16.23 4.40
CA ASN A 28 -3.05 -16.39 3.17
C ASN A 28 -2.17 -16.61 1.92
N LEU A 29 -1.06 -15.87 1.82
CA LEU A 29 -0.07 -16.03 0.76
C LEU A 29 0.54 -17.44 0.77
N ILE A 30 1.01 -17.91 1.94
CA ILE A 30 1.60 -19.24 2.10
C ILE A 30 0.58 -20.33 1.77
N SER A 31 -0.67 -20.17 2.23
CA SER A 31 -1.75 -21.10 1.93
C SER A 31 -2.00 -21.21 0.42
N SER A 32 -2.04 -20.07 -0.28
CA SER A 32 -2.24 -20.01 -1.74
C SER A 32 -1.10 -20.67 -2.53
N ILE A 33 0.14 -20.51 -2.06
CA ILE A 33 1.31 -21.18 -2.66
C ILE A 33 1.25 -22.69 -2.41
N ARG A 34 0.86 -23.13 -1.20
CA ARG A 34 0.73 -24.55 -0.87
C ARG A 34 -0.37 -25.24 -1.68
N SER A 35 -1.50 -24.57 -1.92
CA SER A 35 -2.59 -25.13 -2.73
C SER A 35 -2.24 -25.25 -4.22
N THR A 36 -1.18 -24.60 -4.68
CA THR A 36 -0.73 -24.59 -6.08
C THR A 36 0.54 -25.42 -6.31
N MET A 37 0.99 -26.18 -5.31
CA MET A 37 2.16 -27.07 -5.45
C MET A 37 2.00 -28.03 -6.64
N GLY A 38 3.07 -28.17 -7.43
CA GLY A 38 3.10 -29.01 -8.63
C GLY A 38 2.66 -28.28 -9.90
N ASN A 39 2.12 -27.06 -9.80
CA ASN A 39 1.77 -26.22 -10.94
C ASN A 39 2.72 -25.01 -11.07
N THR A 40 2.76 -24.41 -12.26
CA THR A 40 3.45 -23.13 -12.45
C THR A 40 2.66 -22.00 -11.80
N ILE A 41 3.32 -21.16 -11.00
CA ILE A 41 2.69 -20.10 -10.21
C ILE A 41 3.06 -18.74 -10.79
N ASN A 42 2.06 -17.87 -10.99
CA ASN A 42 2.30 -16.46 -11.31
C ASN A 42 2.61 -15.66 -10.03
N MET A 43 3.88 -15.62 -9.65
CA MET A 43 4.33 -14.90 -8.45
C MET A 43 4.05 -13.39 -8.53
N THR A 44 4.11 -12.78 -9.72
CA THR A 44 3.81 -11.36 -9.90
C THR A 44 2.39 -11.03 -9.45
N GLN A 45 1.41 -11.81 -9.88
CA GLN A 45 0.01 -11.58 -9.51
C GLN A 45 -0.22 -11.81 -8.01
N ILE A 46 0.35 -12.88 -7.46
CA ILE A 46 0.16 -13.24 -6.05
C ILE A 46 0.78 -12.18 -5.12
N ILE A 47 2.02 -11.76 -5.39
CA ILE A 47 2.72 -10.76 -4.56
C ILE A 47 2.08 -9.37 -4.70
N PHE A 48 1.57 -9.03 -5.89
CA PHE A 48 0.81 -7.79 -6.08
C PHE A 48 -0.46 -7.77 -5.23
N LEU A 49 -1.24 -8.85 -5.25
CA LEU A 49 -2.45 -8.97 -4.44
C LEU A 49 -2.14 -8.95 -2.93
N PHE A 50 -1.11 -9.68 -2.50
CA PHE A 50 -0.62 -9.64 -1.12
C PHE A 50 -0.26 -8.22 -0.66
N SER A 51 0.53 -7.50 -1.46
CA SER A 51 0.93 -6.11 -1.15
C SER A 51 -0.29 -5.19 -1.12
N ASN A 52 -1.21 -5.35 -2.08
CA ASN A 52 -2.44 -4.57 -2.14
C ASN A 52 -3.34 -4.81 -0.92
N SER A 53 -3.51 -6.06 -0.48
CA SER A 53 -4.32 -6.38 0.69
C SER A 53 -3.75 -5.75 1.97
N ILE A 54 -2.42 -5.85 2.20
CA ILE A 54 -1.78 -5.21 3.36
C ILE A 54 -2.03 -3.71 3.35
N ILE A 55 -1.81 -3.04 2.21
CA ILE A 55 -1.97 -1.59 2.12
C ILE A 55 -3.44 -1.19 2.25
N CYS A 56 -4.40 -1.90 1.62
CA CYS A 56 -5.83 -1.65 1.78
C CYS A 56 -6.25 -1.75 3.25
N ARG A 57 -5.88 -2.84 3.93
CA ARG A 57 -6.26 -3.09 5.32
C ARG A 57 -5.62 -2.11 6.29
N SER A 58 -4.39 -1.67 6.00
CA SER A 58 -3.70 -0.65 6.81
C SER A 58 -4.27 0.76 6.56
N ALA A 59 -4.61 1.08 5.31
CA ALA A 59 -5.03 2.43 4.92
C ALA A 59 -6.52 2.69 5.11
N PHE A 60 -7.37 1.69 4.87
CA PHE A 60 -8.85 1.79 4.86
C PHE A 60 -9.52 0.88 5.90
N GLY A 61 -8.72 0.18 6.72
CA GLY A 61 -9.20 -0.77 7.72
C GLY A 61 -9.62 -2.14 7.16
N LYS A 62 -9.88 -2.24 5.85
CA LYS A 62 -10.38 -3.45 5.17
C LYS A 62 -10.02 -3.50 3.69
N ILE A 63 -10.28 -4.65 3.06
CA ILE A 63 -10.18 -4.80 1.61
C ILE A 63 -11.38 -4.10 0.92
N CYS A 64 -11.11 -3.29 -0.12
CA CYS A 64 -12.16 -2.62 -0.89
C CYS A 64 -13.11 -3.63 -1.56
N LYS A 65 -14.43 -3.44 -1.42
CA LYS A 65 -15.46 -4.34 -2.00
C LYS A 65 -15.32 -4.52 -3.52
N ASN A 66 -14.99 -3.44 -4.25
CA ASN A 66 -14.77 -3.45 -5.69
C ASN A 66 -13.27 -3.37 -6.03
N ARG A 67 -12.44 -4.21 -5.40
CA ARG A 67 -10.98 -4.18 -5.53
C ARG A 67 -10.49 -4.11 -6.98
N ASP A 68 -11.03 -4.95 -7.87
CA ASP A 68 -10.55 -5.03 -9.25
C ASP A 68 -10.90 -3.77 -10.08
N GLU A 69 -12.07 -3.19 -9.83
CA GLU A 69 -12.47 -1.90 -10.41
C GLU A 69 -11.57 -0.79 -9.90
N PHE A 70 -11.32 -0.75 -8.59
CA PHE A 70 -10.46 0.24 -7.97
C PHE A 70 -9.01 0.14 -8.48
N LEU A 71 -8.47 -1.06 -8.61
CA LEU A 71 -7.17 -1.33 -9.23
C LEU A 71 -7.13 -0.89 -10.71
N THR A 72 -8.24 -1.00 -11.43
CA THR A 72 -8.34 -0.52 -12.81
C THR A 72 -8.27 1.00 -12.89
N ILE A 73 -8.98 1.69 -11.98
CA ILE A 73 -8.92 3.15 -11.84
C ILE A 73 -7.49 3.59 -11.50
N LEU A 74 -6.81 2.90 -10.58
CA LEU A 74 -5.41 3.16 -10.25
C LEU A 74 -4.48 3.04 -11.45
N LYS A 75 -4.62 1.97 -12.23
CA LYS A 75 -3.81 1.80 -13.45
C LYS A 75 -4.01 2.95 -14.41
N GLU A 76 -5.25 3.43 -14.57
CA GLU A 76 -5.52 4.60 -15.40
C GLU A 76 -4.86 5.87 -14.84
N VAL A 77 -4.95 6.11 -13.52
CA VAL A 77 -4.28 7.25 -12.86
C VAL A 77 -2.76 7.17 -13.02
N LEU A 78 -2.15 6.00 -12.83
CA LEU A 78 -0.71 5.80 -13.02
C LEU A 78 -0.30 6.04 -14.47
N LEU A 79 -1.06 5.54 -15.44
CA LEU A 79 -0.77 5.74 -16.86
C LEU A 79 -0.90 7.21 -17.26
N LEU A 80 -1.91 7.92 -16.75
CA LEU A 80 -2.10 9.35 -17.01
C LEU A 80 -1.08 10.22 -16.27
N GLY A 81 -0.63 9.80 -15.09
CA GLY A 81 0.38 10.49 -14.29
C GLY A 81 1.82 10.24 -14.77
N ALA A 82 2.10 9.05 -15.31
CA ALA A 82 3.36 8.72 -15.97
C ALA A 82 3.41 9.18 -17.43
N GLY A 83 2.25 9.50 -18.02
CA GLY A 83 2.13 10.01 -19.37
C GLY A 83 2.82 11.37 -19.52
N PHE A 84 3.66 11.51 -20.53
CA PHE A 84 4.34 12.75 -20.85
C PHE A 84 3.33 13.82 -21.29
N PHE A 85 3.01 14.78 -20.43
CA PHE A 85 2.33 15.99 -20.91
C PHE A 85 3.35 16.80 -21.71
N VAL A 86 3.12 16.95 -23.01
CA VAL A 86 3.96 17.76 -23.92
C VAL A 86 4.18 19.19 -23.38
N GLY A 87 3.32 19.66 -22.47
CA GLY A 87 3.34 21.00 -21.88
C GLY A 87 4.28 21.16 -20.71
N ASP A 88 4.62 20.06 -20.07
CA ASP A 88 5.61 20.02 -19.00
C ASP A 88 7.03 20.16 -19.58
N LEU A 89 7.22 19.77 -20.85
CA LEU A 89 8.48 19.90 -21.59
C LEU A 89 8.52 21.11 -22.53
N PHE A 90 7.38 21.48 -23.13
CA PHE A 90 7.27 22.59 -24.09
C PHE A 90 6.11 23.51 -23.69
N PRO A 91 6.34 24.45 -22.74
CA PRO A 91 5.31 25.35 -22.22
C PRO A 91 4.63 26.23 -23.27
N THR A 92 5.23 26.39 -24.45
CA THR A 92 4.72 27.16 -25.59
C THR A 92 3.72 26.39 -26.45
N TRP A 93 3.64 25.05 -26.33
CA TRP A 93 2.73 24.19 -27.08
C TRP A 93 1.43 23.90 -26.32
N LYS A 94 1.08 24.76 -25.36
CA LYS A 94 -0.08 24.62 -24.46
C LYS A 94 -1.41 24.38 -25.15
N LEU A 95 -1.58 24.91 -26.36
CA LEU A 95 -2.79 24.76 -27.16
C LEU A 95 -2.99 23.33 -27.70
N LEU A 96 -1.90 22.55 -27.86
CA LEU A 96 -1.97 21.16 -28.31
C LEU A 96 -2.39 20.18 -27.19
N HIS A 97 -2.35 20.57 -25.90
CA HIS A 97 -2.78 19.68 -24.79
C HIS A 97 -4.28 19.40 -24.78
N ASN A 98 -5.09 20.33 -25.28
CA ASN A 98 -6.54 20.14 -25.34
C ASN A 98 -6.96 19.16 -26.45
N LEU A 99 -6.06 18.82 -27.39
CA LEU A 99 -6.38 17.99 -28.55
C LEU A 99 -6.33 16.47 -28.28
N ARG A 100 -5.67 16.02 -27.20
CA ARG A 100 -5.54 14.59 -26.87
C ARG A 100 -6.57 14.04 -25.88
N GLY A 101 -7.44 14.88 -25.33
CA GLY A 101 -8.48 14.45 -24.36
C GLY A 101 -7.93 13.91 -23.03
N GLU A 102 -6.61 13.89 -22.82
CA GLU A 102 -5.94 13.39 -21.62
C GLU A 102 -6.36 14.16 -20.36
N LYS A 103 -6.54 15.48 -20.47
CA LYS A 103 -7.08 16.30 -19.37
C LYS A 103 -8.48 15.85 -18.95
N THR A 104 -9.37 15.58 -19.91
CA THR A 104 -10.73 15.09 -19.62
C THR A 104 -10.68 13.70 -18.99
N ARG A 105 -9.80 12.81 -19.48
CA ARG A 105 -9.58 11.49 -18.88
C ARG A 105 -9.07 11.59 -17.45
N MET A 106 -8.10 12.47 -17.17
CA MET A 106 -7.57 12.70 -15.83
C MET A 106 -8.64 13.24 -14.88
N VAL A 107 -9.46 14.21 -15.32
CA VAL A 107 -10.58 14.72 -14.52
C VAL A 107 -11.60 13.62 -14.22
N ASN A 108 -11.91 12.76 -15.20
CA ASN A 108 -12.82 11.65 -15.00
C ASN A 108 -12.25 10.58 -14.06
N ALA A 109 -10.96 10.24 -14.19
CA ALA A 109 -10.28 9.33 -13.28
C ALA A 109 -10.26 9.89 -11.85
N HIS A 110 -9.93 11.17 -11.69
CA HIS A 110 -9.98 11.87 -10.40
C HIS A 110 -11.36 11.81 -9.76
N LYS A 111 -12.44 12.06 -10.52
CA LYS A 111 -13.82 11.96 -10.00
C LYS A 111 -14.15 10.55 -9.50
N LYS A 112 -13.70 9.50 -10.19
CA LYS A 112 -13.92 8.11 -9.76
C LYS A 112 -13.15 7.80 -8.47
N VAL A 113 -11.88 8.22 -8.39
CA VAL A 113 -11.08 8.07 -7.17
C VAL A 113 -11.71 8.83 -6.00
N ASP A 114 -12.11 10.08 -6.24
CA ASP A 114 -12.70 10.93 -5.22
C ASP A 114 -13.99 10.33 -4.67
N ALA A 115 -14.86 9.78 -5.52
CA ALA A 115 -16.07 9.10 -5.08
C ALA A 115 -15.78 7.89 -4.17
N VAL A 116 -14.78 7.08 -4.50
CA VAL A 116 -14.37 5.93 -3.67
C VAL A 116 -13.79 6.41 -2.33
N MET A 117 -12.93 7.43 -2.36
CA MET A 117 -12.32 7.98 -1.15
C MET A 117 -13.34 8.68 -0.25
N GLU A 118 -14.34 9.31 -0.83
CA GLU A 118 -15.46 9.94 -0.13
C GLU A 118 -16.35 8.89 0.56
N GLU A 119 -16.66 7.78 -0.13
CA GLU A 119 -17.39 6.65 0.48
C GLU A 119 -16.63 6.09 1.70
N ILE A 120 -15.34 5.83 1.54
CA ILE A 120 -14.47 5.34 2.62
C ILE A 120 -14.47 6.35 3.77
N LEU A 121 -14.21 7.62 3.50
CA LEU A 121 -14.13 8.64 4.55
C LEU A 121 -15.44 8.79 5.33
N ASN A 122 -16.57 8.81 4.63
CA ASN A 122 -17.89 8.94 5.26
C ASN A 122 -18.22 7.74 6.14
N GLU A 123 -17.88 6.52 5.70
CA GLU A 123 -18.03 5.32 6.54
C GLU A 123 -17.25 5.45 7.86
N HIS A 124 -16.01 5.98 7.82
CA HIS A 124 -15.21 6.15 9.03
C HIS A 124 -15.80 7.22 9.96
N ILE A 125 -16.30 8.32 9.40
CA ILE A 125 -16.98 9.39 10.15
C ILE A 125 -18.25 8.84 10.84
N GLU A 126 -19.08 8.09 10.11
CA GLU A 126 -20.31 7.49 10.64
C GLU A 126 -20.00 6.47 11.74
N ASN A 127 -19.05 5.58 11.52
CA ASN A 127 -18.63 4.58 12.51
C ASN A 127 -18.09 5.24 13.79
N LYS A 128 -17.31 6.32 13.64
CA LYS A 128 -16.80 7.09 14.78
C LYS A 128 -17.94 7.78 15.54
N ALA A 129 -18.90 8.37 14.83
CA ALA A 129 -20.09 8.97 15.44
C ALA A 129 -20.95 7.93 16.19
N ALA A 130 -20.97 6.68 15.72
CA ALA A 130 -21.59 5.54 16.39
C ALA A 130 -20.78 5.00 17.60
N GLY A 131 -19.63 5.60 17.93
CA GLY A 131 -18.81 5.22 19.08
C GLY A 131 -17.83 4.07 18.82
N LYS A 132 -17.62 3.67 17.56
CA LYS A 132 -16.59 2.69 17.20
C LYS A 132 -15.19 3.28 17.44
N LYS A 133 -14.29 2.51 18.04
CA LYS A 133 -12.93 2.98 18.41
C LYS A 133 -11.92 2.96 17.27
N GLY A 134 -12.19 2.20 16.21
CA GLY A 134 -11.33 2.05 15.05
C GLY A 134 -12.03 1.23 13.97
N ASN A 135 -11.57 1.35 12.74
CA ASN A 135 -12.15 0.72 11.56
C ASN A 135 -11.32 -0.46 11.03
N GLY A 136 -10.14 -0.70 11.59
CA GLY A 136 -9.34 -1.89 11.32
C GLY A 136 -10.08 -3.18 11.66
N GLU A 137 -9.89 -4.21 10.84
CA GLU A 137 -10.47 -5.55 11.04
C GLU A 137 -10.09 -6.20 12.38
N PHE A 138 -8.97 -5.80 12.97
CA PHE A 138 -8.53 -6.25 14.30
C PHE A 138 -8.99 -5.35 15.45
N GLY A 139 -9.84 -4.35 15.17
CA GLY A 139 -10.40 -3.41 16.14
C GLY A 139 -9.55 -2.17 16.42
N ASP A 140 -8.37 -2.09 15.80
CA ASP A 140 -7.45 -0.95 15.89
C ASP A 140 -7.81 0.16 14.90
N GLU A 141 -7.16 1.32 15.04
CA GLU A 141 -7.27 2.43 14.11
C GLU A 141 -6.48 2.17 12.82
N ASP A 142 -7.10 2.44 11.67
CA ASP A 142 -6.40 2.53 10.39
C ASP A 142 -5.91 3.97 10.11
N LEU A 143 -5.29 4.19 8.97
CA LEU A 143 -4.74 5.51 8.64
C LEU A 143 -5.82 6.60 8.46
N VAL A 144 -7.04 6.25 8.05
CA VAL A 144 -8.15 7.21 7.95
C VAL A 144 -8.58 7.63 9.35
N ASP A 145 -8.73 6.68 10.27
CA ASP A 145 -9.05 6.97 11.68
C ASP A 145 -8.01 7.90 12.31
N VAL A 146 -6.73 7.61 12.10
CA VAL A 146 -5.62 8.43 12.61
C VAL A 146 -5.72 9.85 12.06
N LEU A 147 -5.96 10.02 10.76
CA LEU A 147 -6.08 11.35 10.16
C LEU A 147 -7.33 12.11 10.63
N LEU A 148 -8.45 11.42 10.85
CA LEU A 148 -9.65 12.03 11.44
C LEU A 148 -9.40 12.49 12.87
N ARG A 149 -8.68 11.71 13.68
CA ARG A 149 -8.26 12.11 15.03
C ARG A 149 -7.33 13.31 14.99
N VAL A 150 -6.33 13.30 14.10
CA VAL A 150 -5.39 14.43 13.95
C VAL A 150 -6.15 15.68 13.52
N LYS A 151 -7.10 15.57 12.59
CA LYS A 151 -7.95 16.69 12.14
C LYS A 151 -8.71 17.37 13.29
N GLU A 152 -9.12 16.63 14.30
CA GLU A 152 -9.83 17.15 15.49
C GLU A 152 -8.91 17.83 16.50
N ASN A 153 -7.58 17.72 16.35
CA ASN A 153 -6.64 18.35 17.26
C ASN A 153 -6.62 19.88 17.07
N ALA A 154 -7.09 20.59 18.09
CA ALA A 154 -7.17 22.05 18.13
C ALA A 154 -5.80 22.77 18.10
N GLU A 155 -4.69 22.06 18.34
CA GLU A 155 -3.34 22.61 18.35
C GLU A 155 -2.66 22.61 16.97
N LEU A 156 -3.36 22.14 15.92
CA LEU A 156 -2.84 22.17 14.57
C LEU A 156 -2.64 23.61 14.07
N GLN A 157 -1.40 23.96 13.72
CA GLN A 157 -1.07 25.25 13.09
C GLN A 157 -1.83 25.47 11.77
N TYR A 158 -2.15 24.39 11.05
CA TYR A 158 -2.90 24.44 9.79
C TYR A 158 -4.01 23.39 9.81
N PRO A 159 -5.27 23.79 9.54
CA PRO A 159 -6.40 22.85 9.58
C PRO A 159 -6.30 21.83 8.45
N ILE A 160 -6.61 20.57 8.78
CA ILE A 160 -6.72 19.48 7.82
C ILE A 160 -8.15 19.41 7.31
N THR A 161 -8.34 19.31 5.99
CA THR A 161 -9.64 19.17 5.35
C THR A 161 -9.89 17.71 4.97
N ASN A 162 -11.14 17.36 4.65
CA ASN A 162 -11.47 16.04 4.12
C ASN A 162 -10.68 15.73 2.84
N ASP A 163 -10.51 16.72 1.96
CA ASP A 163 -9.73 16.55 0.73
C ASP A 163 -8.25 16.24 1.02
N HIS A 164 -7.65 16.84 2.05
CA HIS A 164 -6.31 16.49 2.48
C HIS A 164 -6.22 15.04 2.96
N ILE A 165 -7.23 14.55 3.69
CA ILE A 165 -7.28 13.15 4.15
C ILE A 165 -7.39 12.21 2.95
N LYS A 166 -8.39 12.43 2.07
CA LYS A 166 -8.60 11.63 0.85
C LYS A 166 -7.34 11.58 -0.01
N ALA A 167 -6.69 12.72 -0.22
CA ALA A 167 -5.47 12.79 -1.03
C ALA A 167 -4.30 12.01 -0.42
N VAL A 168 -4.06 12.13 0.90
CA VAL A 168 -2.94 11.43 1.55
C VAL A 168 -3.16 9.92 1.59
N ILE A 169 -4.37 9.47 1.90
CA ILE A 169 -4.68 8.04 1.93
C ILE A 169 -4.56 7.45 0.52
N PHE A 170 -5.05 8.15 -0.50
CA PHE A 170 -4.88 7.73 -1.89
C PHE A 170 -3.40 7.66 -2.30
N ASP A 171 -2.59 8.65 -1.93
CA ASP A 171 -1.14 8.68 -2.22
C ASP A 171 -0.39 7.52 -1.58
N ILE A 172 -0.67 7.22 -0.30
CA ILE A 172 -0.11 6.06 0.41
C ILE A 172 -0.51 4.75 -0.27
N PHE A 173 -1.78 4.63 -0.63
CA PHE A 173 -2.31 3.44 -1.29
C PHE A 173 -1.67 3.20 -2.67
N LEU A 174 -1.59 4.27 -3.47
CA LEU A 174 -0.99 4.29 -4.81
C LEU A 174 0.50 3.95 -4.75
N GLY A 175 1.25 4.65 -3.89
CA GLY A 175 2.69 4.49 -3.74
C GLY A 175 3.08 3.15 -3.13
N GLY A 176 2.36 2.71 -2.09
CA GLY A 176 2.71 1.51 -1.32
C GLY A 176 2.48 0.19 -2.06
N THR A 177 1.42 0.09 -2.87
CA THR A 177 1.04 -1.18 -3.51
C THR A 177 2.05 -1.60 -4.60
N GLY A 178 2.29 -0.72 -5.57
CA GLY A 178 3.10 -1.05 -6.75
C GLY A 178 4.60 -1.14 -6.46
N SER A 179 5.11 -0.24 -5.62
CA SER A 179 6.54 -0.20 -5.28
C SER A 179 6.95 -1.44 -4.47
N SER A 180 6.23 -1.74 -3.37
CA SER A 180 6.54 -2.88 -2.50
C SER A 180 6.48 -4.22 -3.23
N SER A 181 5.42 -4.42 -4.05
CA SER A 181 5.29 -5.64 -4.84
C SER A 181 6.42 -5.78 -5.86
N SER A 182 6.79 -4.69 -6.54
CA SER A 182 7.90 -4.68 -7.50
C SER A 182 9.22 -5.04 -6.84
N THR A 183 9.53 -4.47 -5.67
CA THR A 183 10.76 -4.79 -4.92
C THR A 183 10.85 -6.27 -4.58
N ILE A 184 9.77 -6.86 -4.06
CA ILE A 184 9.73 -8.29 -3.73
C ILE A 184 9.92 -9.15 -4.99
N ILE A 185 9.25 -8.81 -6.09
CA ILE A 185 9.35 -9.55 -7.36
C ILE A 185 10.77 -9.50 -7.93
N TRP A 186 11.42 -8.33 -7.91
CA TRP A 186 12.80 -8.19 -8.37
C TRP A 186 13.78 -8.97 -7.49
N ALA A 187 13.66 -8.87 -6.17
CA ALA A 187 14.49 -9.64 -5.24
C ALA A 187 14.33 -11.16 -5.48
N LEU A 188 13.10 -11.65 -5.64
CA LEU A 188 12.84 -13.05 -5.97
C LEU A 188 13.45 -13.44 -7.32
N SER A 189 13.29 -12.62 -8.35
CA SER A 189 13.84 -12.87 -9.69
C SER A 189 15.37 -12.97 -9.66
N GLU A 190 16.03 -12.03 -8.99
CA GLU A 190 17.49 -12.01 -8.89
C GLU A 190 18.03 -13.17 -8.06
N MET A 191 17.36 -13.57 -6.98
CA MET A 191 17.73 -14.77 -6.24
C MET A 191 17.56 -16.05 -7.09
N ILE A 192 16.49 -16.17 -7.87
CA ILE A 192 16.26 -17.34 -8.75
C ILE A 192 17.33 -17.43 -9.84
N LYS A 193 17.75 -16.29 -10.42
CA LYS A 193 18.83 -16.24 -11.42
C LYS A 193 20.21 -16.50 -10.83
N ASN A 194 20.41 -16.28 -9.53
CA ASN A 194 21.69 -16.41 -8.84
C ASN A 194 21.60 -17.47 -7.71
N PRO A 195 21.74 -18.77 -8.01
CA PRO A 195 21.54 -19.85 -7.03
C PRO A 195 22.39 -19.72 -5.76
N ASN A 196 23.62 -19.22 -5.87
CA ASN A 196 24.50 -18.99 -4.71
C ASN A 196 23.91 -17.97 -3.73
N VAL A 197 23.29 -16.90 -4.24
CA VAL A 197 22.62 -15.87 -3.42
C VAL A 197 21.41 -16.49 -2.73
N MET A 198 20.57 -17.23 -3.48
CA MET A 198 19.41 -17.93 -2.94
C MET A 198 19.79 -18.92 -1.82
N ILE A 199 20.82 -19.75 -2.03
CA ILE A 199 21.29 -20.72 -1.03
C ILE A 199 21.75 -20.02 0.24
N LYS A 200 22.48 -18.90 0.11
CA LYS A 200 22.97 -18.14 1.27
C LYS A 200 21.81 -17.48 2.03
N ALA A 201 20.84 -16.89 1.34
CA ALA A 201 19.64 -16.31 1.94
C ALA A 201 18.82 -17.37 2.71
N GLN A 202 18.52 -18.51 2.07
CA GLN A 202 17.78 -19.59 2.74
C GLN A 202 18.56 -20.20 3.91
N SER A 203 19.89 -20.31 3.81
CA SER A 203 20.74 -20.79 4.90
C SER A 203 20.69 -19.87 6.11
N GLU A 204 20.70 -18.54 5.89
CA GLU A 204 20.52 -17.58 6.98
C GLU A 204 19.17 -17.76 7.66
N VAL A 205 18.07 -17.80 6.88
CA VAL A 205 16.71 -17.99 7.40
C VAL A 205 16.62 -19.27 8.24
N ARG A 206 17.12 -20.40 7.73
CA ARG A 206 17.12 -21.68 8.48
C ARG A 206 17.94 -21.61 9.77
N ARG A 207 19.08 -20.90 9.74
CA ARG A 207 19.98 -20.74 10.90
C ARG A 207 19.35 -19.85 11.99
N VAL A 208 18.73 -18.74 11.60
CA VAL A 208 18.14 -17.77 12.53
C VAL A 208 16.88 -18.36 13.19
N PHE A 209 15.97 -18.91 12.40
CA PHE A 209 14.68 -19.40 12.93
C PHE A 209 14.69 -20.85 13.40
N LYS A 210 15.68 -21.66 13.03
CA LYS A 210 15.86 -23.05 13.53
C LYS A 210 14.60 -23.93 13.43
N GLY A 211 13.81 -23.76 12.37
CA GLY A 211 12.58 -24.54 12.14
C GLY A 211 11.32 -24.00 12.84
N LYS A 212 11.41 -22.85 13.51
CA LYS A 212 10.25 -22.14 14.06
C LYS A 212 9.29 -21.75 12.91
N GLN A 213 7.99 -22.00 13.10
CA GLN A 213 6.96 -21.69 12.09
C GLN A 213 6.39 -20.27 12.24
N ASN A 214 6.35 -19.74 13.46
CA ASN A 214 5.85 -18.39 13.76
C ASN A 214 7.01 -17.55 14.30
N PHE A 215 7.27 -16.39 13.71
CA PHE A 215 8.35 -15.50 14.12
C PHE A 215 7.83 -14.08 14.25
N SER A 216 8.38 -13.32 15.18
CA SER A 216 8.06 -11.90 15.32
C SER A 216 8.85 -11.07 14.31
N GLU A 217 8.37 -9.86 14.03
CA GLU A 217 9.08 -8.90 13.18
C GLU A 217 10.46 -8.55 13.74
N GLU A 218 10.63 -8.54 15.06
CA GLU A 218 11.92 -8.31 15.71
C GLU A 218 12.92 -9.46 15.44
N GLU A 219 12.43 -10.68 15.25
CA GLU A 219 13.28 -11.79 14.83
C GLU A 219 13.69 -11.67 13.35
N VAL A 220 12.81 -11.12 12.50
CA VAL A 220 13.11 -10.82 11.08
C VAL A 220 14.22 -9.77 10.95
N GLU A 221 14.32 -8.84 11.89
CA GLU A 221 15.40 -7.85 11.91
C GLU A 221 16.80 -8.48 11.99
N ASN A 222 16.92 -9.73 12.44
CA ASN A 222 18.20 -10.46 12.52
C ASN A 222 18.66 -11.07 11.19
N LEU A 223 17.85 -11.00 10.11
CA LEU A 223 18.19 -11.51 8.78
C LEU A 223 19.09 -10.52 8.02
N THR A 224 20.33 -10.40 8.48
CA THR A 224 21.30 -9.42 7.96
C THR A 224 21.59 -9.58 6.48
N TYR A 225 21.77 -10.81 5.99
CA TYR A 225 22.09 -11.06 4.59
C TYR A 225 20.87 -10.90 3.69
N LEU A 226 19.69 -11.36 4.14
CA LEU A 226 18.46 -11.18 3.36
C LEU A 226 18.15 -9.69 3.16
N LYS A 227 18.39 -8.84 4.16
CA LYS A 227 18.26 -7.38 4.03
C LYS A 227 19.17 -6.82 2.94
N SER A 228 20.43 -7.27 2.87
CA SER A 228 21.36 -6.86 1.82
C SER A 228 20.98 -7.32 0.40
N VAL A 229 20.03 -8.25 0.24
CA VAL A 229 19.49 -8.65 -1.07
C VAL A 229 18.38 -7.70 -1.53
N SER A 230 17.71 -7.05 -0.59
CA SER A 230 16.62 -6.11 -0.86
C SER A 230 17.07 -4.64 -0.94
N ASP A 231 18.33 -4.35 -0.62
CA ASP A 231 18.97 -3.02 -0.71
C ASP A 231 19.61 -2.80 -2.11
#